data_AF-A0A939U032-F1
#
_entry.id   AF-A0A939U032-F1
#
_cell.length_a   1.000
_cell.length_b   1.000
_cell.length_c   1.000
_cell.angle_alpha   90.00
_cell.angle_beta   90.00
_cell.angle_gamma   90.00
#
_symmetry.space_group_name_H-M   'P 1'
#
loop_
_entity.id
_entity.type
_entity.pdbx_description
1 polymer ?
#
loop_
_entity_poly.entity_id
_entity_poly.type
_entity_poly.pdbx_seq_one_letter_code
_entity_poly.pdbx_strand_id
1 'polypeptide(L)' 'MKNGFIKVAAASPMIRVCDCDYNASQVIACMEKAAGLGVKVLAFPELTLTGVTCYDMIGHRVL' A
#
# COMPACT_ATOMS: atom_id res chain seq x y z
N MET A 1 9.06 22.08 -6.86
CA MET A 1 9.75 22.03 -5.55
C MET A 1 10.28 23.42 -5.29
N LYS A 2 9.89 24.06 -4.18
CA LYS A 2 10.40 25.39 -3.78
C LYS A 2 11.16 25.18 -2.48
N ASN A 3 12.41 25.66 -2.41
CA ASN A 3 13.28 25.57 -1.22
C ASN A 3 13.81 24.17 -0.86
N GLY A 4 13.79 23.20 -1.79
CA GLY A 4 14.40 21.88 -1.58
C GLY A 4 13.61 20.89 -0.70
N PHE A 5 12.48 21.30 -0.11
CA PHE A 5 11.64 20.39 0.67
C PHE A 5 10.84 19.41 -0.19
N ILE A 6 10.71 18.17 0.30
CA ILE A 6 9.88 17.11 -0.28
C ILE A 6 8.78 16.76 0.72
N LYS A 7 7.52 16.85 0.29
CA LYS A 7 6.38 16.40 1.10
C LYS A 7 6.27 14.88 1.02
N VAL A 8 6.39 14.20 2.14
CA VAL A 8 6.29 12.73 2.25
C VAL A 8 5.12 12.33 3.15
N ALA A 9 4.61 11.12 3.01
CA ALA A 9 3.57 10.57 3.87
C ALA A 9 3.73 9.04 4.07
N ALA A 10 3.03 8.51 5.06
CA ALA A 10 2.81 7.08 5.25
C ALA A 10 1.31 6.82 5.36
N ALA A 11 0.83 5.74 4.76
CA ALA A 11 -0.58 5.32 4.83
C ALA A 11 -0.68 3.85 5.23
N SER A 12 -1.66 3.53 6.07
CA SER A 12 -2.00 2.17 6.46
C SER A 12 -3.45 1.88 6.04
N PRO A 13 -3.67 1.41 4.81
CA PRO A 13 -5.01 1.04 4.34
C PRO A 13 -5.53 -0.20 5.07
N MET A 14 -6.85 -0.34 5.13
CA MET A 14 -7.46 -1.60 5.55
C MET A 14 -7.20 -2.65 4.48
N ILE A 15 -6.62 -3.80 4.85
CA ILE A 15 -6.35 -4.91 3.95
C ILE A 15 -7.19 -6.14 4.29
N ARG A 16 -7.24 -7.08 3.36
CA ARG A 16 -7.76 -8.44 3.52
C ARG A 16 -6.67 -9.42 3.17
N VAL A 17 -6.42 -10.40 4.05
CA VAL A 17 -5.37 -11.39 3.82
C VAL A 17 -5.69 -12.19 2.55
N CYS A 18 -4.72 -12.33 1.65
CA CYS A 18 -4.83 -13.02 0.36
C CYS A 18 -5.80 -12.43 -0.68
N ASP A 19 -6.35 -11.24 -0.48
CA ASP A 19 -7.20 -10.56 -1.47
C ASP A 19 -6.44 -9.39 -2.11
N CYS A 20 -5.60 -9.72 -3.10
CA CYS A 20 -4.72 -8.73 -3.73
C CYS A 20 -5.47 -7.64 -4.48
N ASP A 21 -6.61 -7.97 -5.08
CA ASP A 21 -7.41 -7.02 -5.86
C ASP A 21 -8.06 -5.97 -4.93
N TYR A 22 -8.67 -6.42 -3.83
CA TYR A 22 -9.18 -5.50 -2.81
C TYR A 22 -8.04 -4.64 -2.25
N ASN A 23 -6.91 -5.25 -1.86
CA ASN A 23 -5.79 -4.51 -1.27
C ASN A 23 -5.20 -3.47 -2.23
N ALA A 24 -5.05 -3.83 -3.51
CA ALA A 24 -4.60 -2.91 -4.55
C ALA A 24 -5.56 -1.72 -4.69
N SER A 25 -6.88 -1.94 -4.66
CA SER A 25 -7.85 -0.85 -4.74
C SER A 25 -7.71 0.15 -3.57
N GLN A 26 -7.42 -0.34 -2.35
CA GLN A 26 -7.20 0.51 -1.18
C GLN A 26 -5.88 1.30 -1.27
N VAL A 27 -4.81 0.66 -1.76
CA VAL A 27 -3.53 1.32 -2.04
C VAL A 27 -3.69 2.44 -3.06
N ILE A 28 -4.41 2.19 -4.16
CA ILE A 28 -4.69 3.19 -5.20
C ILE A 28 -5.45 4.38 -4.62
N ALA A 29 -6.51 4.13 -3.83
CA ALA A 29 -7.25 5.20 -3.17
C ALA A 29 -6.36 6.06 -2.23
N CYS A 30 -5.45 5.43 -1.49
CA CYS A 30 -4.45 6.15 -0.69
C CYS A 30 -3.49 6.99 -1.56
N MET A 31 -3.03 6.44 -2.70
CA MET A 31 -2.15 7.14 -3.63
C MET A 31 -2.84 8.37 -4.25
N GLU A 32 -4.09 8.24 -4.69
CA GLU A 32 -4.87 9.36 -5.24
C GLU A 32 -5.06 10.48 -4.21
N LYS A 33 -5.41 10.12 -2.97
CA LYS A 33 -5.52 11.09 -1.86
C LYS A 33 -4.18 11.78 -1.59
N ALA A 34 -3.09 11.03 -1.52
CA ALA A 34 -1.76 11.56 -1.27
C ALA A 34 -1.30 12.51 -2.40
N ALA A 35 -1.57 12.13 -3.66
CA ALA A 35 -1.32 12.96 -4.83
C ALA A 35 -2.10 14.28 -4.77
N GLY A 36 -3.39 14.23 -4.39
CA GLY A 36 -4.22 15.43 -4.16
C GLY A 36 -3.69 16.36 -3.07
N LEU A 37 -3.00 15.82 -2.07
CA LEU A 37 -2.32 16.59 -1.01
C LEU A 37 -0.91 17.08 -1.41
N GLY A 38 -0.45 16.75 -2.61
CA GLY A 38 0.87 17.12 -3.14
C GLY A 38 2.03 16.33 -2.52
N VAL A 39 1.75 15.15 -1.96
CA VAL A 39 2.77 14.20 -1.49
C VAL A 39 3.60 13.69 -2.67
N LYS A 40 4.90 13.51 -2.47
CA LYS A 40 5.86 13.03 -3.48
C LYS A 40 6.42 11.65 -3.19
N VAL A 41 6.37 11.21 -1.92
CA VAL A 41 6.75 9.86 -1.50
C VAL A 41 5.72 9.37 -0.52
N LEU A 42 5.15 8.18 -0.77
CA LEU A 42 4.18 7.54 0.09
C LEU A 42 4.70 6.15 0.48
N ALA A 43 4.80 5.88 1.77
CA ALA A 43 5.16 4.58 2.31
C ALA A 43 3.92 3.79 2.76
N PHE A 44 4.00 2.46 2.62
CA PHE A 44 2.98 1.51 3.07
C PHE A 44 3.62 0.43 3.97
N PRO A 45 2.83 -0.28 4.79
CA PRO A 45 3.29 -1.46 5.53
C PRO A 45 3.89 -2.55 4.63
N GLU A 46 4.68 -3.43 5.25
CA GLU A 46 5.21 -4.62 4.60
C GLU A 46 4.10 -5.50 4.03
N LEU A 47 4.34 -6.03 2.82
CA LEU A 47 3.42 -6.94 2.12
C LEU A 47 1.97 -6.44 2.03
N THR A 48 1.75 -5.13 1.92
CA THR A 48 0.39 -4.53 1.91
C THR A 48 -0.56 -5.15 0.88
N LEU A 49 -0.05 -5.67 -0.25
CA LEU A 49 -0.90 -6.29 -1.28
C LEU A 49 -1.38 -7.70 -0.89
N THR A 50 -0.62 -8.47 -0.13
CA THR A 50 -0.97 -9.85 0.22
C THR A 50 -1.39 -10.01 1.70
N GLY A 51 -0.90 -9.12 2.55
CA GLY A 51 -0.97 -9.17 4.01
C GLY A 51 0.17 -9.99 4.61
N VAL A 52 0.90 -9.43 5.58
CA VAL A 52 2.09 -10.10 6.17
C VAL A 52 1.80 -11.47 6.79
N THR A 53 0.56 -11.72 7.21
CA THR A 53 0.13 -13.00 7.80
C THR A 53 -0.27 -14.06 6.75
N CYS A 54 -0.11 -13.78 5.45
CA CYS A 54 -0.55 -14.69 4.38
C CYS A 54 0.39 -15.87 4.08
N TYR A 55 1.47 -16.05 4.86
CA TYR A 55 2.62 -16.90 4.51
C TYR A 55 2.24 -18.27 3.92
N ASP A 56 1.53 -19.12 4.68
CA ASP A 56 1.18 -20.47 4.22
C ASP A 56 0.25 -20.46 3.00
N MET A 57 -0.57 -19.41 2.84
CA MET A 57 -1.52 -19.27 1.73
C MET A 57 -0.87 -18.83 0.42
N ILE A 58 0.28 -18.15 0.46
CA ILE A 58 1.04 -17.75 -0.75
C ILE A 58 2.28 -18.64 -1.00
N GLY A 59 2.82 -19.26 0.05
CA GLY A 59 4.06 -20.05 0.00
C GLY A 59 3.85 -21.48 -0.47
N HIS A 60 2.62 -22.00 -0.38
CA HIS A 60 2.30 -23.35 -0.81
C HIS A 60 1.57 -23.32 -2.15
N ARG A 61 2.14 -24.00 -3.15
CA ARG A 61 1.43 -24.28 -4.40
C ARG A 61 0.34 -25.30 -4.09
N VAL A 62 -0.90 -24.85 -4.00
CA VAL A 62 -2.07 -25.73 -3.86
C VAL A 62 -2.39 -26.31 -5.24
N LEU A 63 -1.55 -27.25 -5.68
CA LEU A 63 -1.77 -28.14 -6.84
C LEU A 63 -1.40 -29.56 -6.41
#